data_AF-A0A4R2NS67-F1
#
_entry.id   AF-A0A4R2NS67-F1
#
_cell.length_a   1.000
_cell.length_b   1.000
_cell.length_c   1.000
_cell.angle_alpha   90.00
_cell.angle_beta   90.00
_cell.angle_gamma   90.00
#
_symmetry.space_group_name_H-M   'P 1'
#
loop_
_entity.id
_entity.type
_entity.pdbx_description
1 polymer ?
#
loop_
_entity_poly.entity_id
_entity_poly.type
_entity_poly.pdbx_seq_one_letter_code
_entity_poly.pdbx_strand_id
1 'polypeptide(L)'
;MVKVNLLIILSFVVSSFIAFSQKTNQLDANGKRDGIWRKFYDNGDIRYEGEFQNGKEIGTFTFYNQGSSYPSIVKIFSKKSDTATVKFFNKSRVKTTGKMVGKKRVGKWIYYFEDGKRVFSEENYKDGLLNGVVKNFYDNGNVTEETHYKEGKKHGSSKIYTENGVLIEDVNYVDGKLNGLAKYFDIKGVIKEKGIYADGARAGKWEYYIDGEVSEKGRPRKNMLKNDEKPEEEEE
;
A
#
# COMPACT_ATOMS: atom_id res chain seq x y z
N MET A 1 -56.02 -44.88 -1.54
CA MET A 1 -55.28 -43.78 -0.91
C MET A 1 -54.75 -44.27 0.44
N VAL A 2 -53.50 -44.72 0.49
CA VAL A 2 -52.83 -45.17 1.72
C VAL A 2 -51.73 -44.15 2.00
N LYS A 3 -51.86 -43.38 3.08
CA LYS A 3 -50.80 -42.47 3.54
C LYS A 3 -49.83 -43.27 4.38
N VAL A 4 -48.60 -43.43 3.88
CA VAL A 4 -47.47 -43.98 4.62
C VAL A 4 -46.88 -42.83 5.45
N ASN A 5 -46.93 -42.96 6.78
CA ASN A 5 -46.21 -42.05 7.67
C ASN A 5 -44.74 -42.46 7.72
N LEU A 6 -43.87 -41.64 7.13
CA LEU A 6 -42.42 -41.81 7.20
C LEU A 6 -41.91 -41.28 8.55
N LEU A 7 -41.61 -42.20 9.48
CA LEU A 7 -40.87 -41.88 10.71
C LEU A 7 -39.39 -41.67 10.35
N ILE A 8 -38.91 -40.42 10.39
CA ILE A 8 -37.48 -40.12 10.29
C ILE A 8 -36.89 -40.29 11.69
N ILE A 9 -36.19 -41.39 11.93
CA ILE A 9 -35.35 -41.57 13.12
C ILE A 9 -34.07 -40.76 12.88
N LEU A 10 -33.99 -39.58 13.49
CA LEU A 10 -32.78 -38.77 13.51
C LEU A 10 -31.77 -39.43 14.45
N SER A 11 -30.90 -40.28 13.90
CA SER A 11 -29.81 -40.90 14.67
C SER A 11 -28.75 -39.84 14.96
N PHE A 12 -28.68 -39.44 16.24
CA PHE A 12 -27.61 -38.59 16.78
C PHE A 12 -26.29 -39.37 16.73
N VAL A 13 -25.45 -39.08 15.74
CA VAL A 13 -24.02 -39.43 15.82
C VAL A 13 -23.30 -38.25 16.46
N VAL A 14 -23.24 -38.25 17.80
CA VAL A 14 -22.29 -37.41 18.53
C VAL A 14 -20.92 -38.03 18.33
N SER A 15 -20.23 -37.62 17.26
CA SER A 15 -18.80 -37.86 17.13
C SER A 15 -18.09 -37.01 18.19
N SER A 16 -17.75 -37.63 19.32
CA SER A 16 -16.89 -37.05 20.32
C SER A 16 -15.49 -36.87 19.70
N PHE A 17 -15.21 -35.68 19.17
CA PHE A 17 -13.84 -35.27 18.91
C PHE A 17 -13.14 -35.13 20.27
N ILE A 18 -12.31 -36.12 20.61
CA ILE A 18 -11.31 -35.96 21.65
C ILE A 18 -10.30 -34.95 21.09
N ALA A 19 -10.49 -33.68 21.43
CA ALA A 19 -9.48 -32.67 21.22
C ALA A 19 -8.33 -32.98 22.19
N PHE A 20 -7.34 -33.74 21.73
CA PHE A 20 -6.06 -33.78 22.42
C PHE A 20 -5.53 -32.35 22.47
N SER A 21 -5.51 -31.76 23.67
CA SER A 21 -4.91 -30.46 23.90
C SER A 21 -3.45 -30.55 23.49
N GLN A 22 -3.10 -29.99 22.34
CA GLN A 22 -1.72 -29.96 21.89
C GLN A 22 -0.94 -29.10 22.88
N LYS A 23 0.09 -29.69 23.50
CA LYS A 23 0.99 -28.96 24.39
C LYS A 23 1.64 -27.82 23.59
N THR A 24 1.56 -26.59 24.10
CA THR A 24 2.19 -25.44 23.48
C THR A 24 3.58 -25.19 24.06
N ASN A 25 4.39 -24.39 23.36
CA ASN A 25 5.71 -23.93 23.81
C ASN A 25 6.69 -25.06 24.11
N GLN A 26 6.67 -26.13 23.30
CA GLN A 26 7.57 -27.26 23.45
C GLN A 26 8.90 -27.02 22.72
N LEU A 27 9.93 -27.72 23.19
CA LEU A 27 11.25 -27.79 22.57
C LEU A 27 11.49 -29.20 22.02
N ASP A 28 12.23 -29.31 20.92
CA ASP A 28 12.75 -30.57 20.40
C ASP A 28 13.91 -31.10 21.25
N ALA A 29 14.42 -32.29 20.89
CA ALA A 29 15.54 -32.94 21.57
C ALA A 29 16.85 -32.11 21.55
N ASN A 30 16.95 -31.11 20.65
CA ASN A 30 18.10 -30.21 20.53
C ASN A 30 17.85 -28.85 21.20
N GLY A 31 16.75 -28.70 21.96
CA GLY A 31 16.38 -27.45 22.63
C GLY A 31 15.85 -26.36 21.70
N LYS A 32 15.48 -26.68 20.45
CA LYS A 32 14.86 -25.73 19.51
C LYS A 32 13.35 -25.76 19.62
N ARG A 33 12.69 -24.65 19.26
CA ARG A 33 11.24 -24.54 19.29
C ARG A 33 10.59 -25.52 18.31
N ASP A 34 9.60 -26.27 18.76
CA ASP A 34 8.87 -27.21 17.90
C ASP A 34 7.38 -27.25 18.28
N GLY A 35 6.52 -27.30 17.27
CA GLY A 35 5.07 -27.27 17.40
C GLY A 35 4.49 -25.87 17.67
N ILE A 36 3.28 -25.85 18.24
CA ILE A 36 2.52 -24.62 18.49
C ILE A 36 3.16 -23.82 19.62
N TRP A 37 3.37 -22.54 19.35
CA TRP A 37 3.93 -21.58 20.30
C TRP A 37 2.96 -20.43 20.52
N ARG A 38 2.81 -20.05 21.80
CA ARG A 38 2.04 -18.89 22.23
C ARG A 38 2.87 -18.07 23.21
N LYS A 39 2.99 -16.77 22.94
CA LYS A 39 3.57 -15.81 23.85
C LYS A 39 2.46 -14.90 24.37
N PHE A 40 2.52 -14.58 25.65
CA PHE A 40 1.55 -13.72 26.33
C PHE A 40 2.20 -12.43 26.81
N TYR A 41 1.39 -11.38 26.95
CA TYR A 41 1.67 -10.19 27.74
C TYR A 41 1.49 -10.49 29.24
N ASP A 42 1.93 -9.58 30.10
CA ASP A 42 1.89 -9.76 31.57
C ASP A 42 0.44 -9.86 32.11
N ASN A 43 -0.51 -9.23 31.41
CA ASN A 43 -1.94 -9.33 31.73
C ASN A 43 -2.61 -10.62 31.23
N GLY A 44 -1.86 -11.53 30.62
CA GLY A 44 -2.36 -12.80 30.08
C GLY A 44 -2.88 -12.73 28.65
N ASP A 45 -2.93 -11.55 28.01
CA ASP A 45 -3.32 -11.44 26.60
C ASP A 45 -2.31 -12.14 25.69
N ILE A 46 -2.78 -12.80 24.64
CA ILE A 46 -1.88 -13.37 23.63
C ILE A 46 -1.15 -12.22 22.91
N ARG A 47 0.17 -12.28 22.90
CA ARG A 47 1.04 -11.38 22.13
C ARG A 47 1.29 -11.91 20.73
N TYR A 48 1.53 -13.22 20.62
CA TYR A 48 1.54 -13.90 19.34
C TYR A 48 1.28 -15.40 19.50
N GLU A 49 0.79 -16.01 18.43
CA GLU A 49 0.78 -17.45 18.26
C GLU A 49 1.26 -17.86 16.87
N GLY A 50 1.84 -19.05 16.76
CA GLY A 50 2.33 -19.61 15.50
C GLY A 50 2.96 -20.98 15.69
N GLU A 51 3.51 -21.54 14.63
CA GLU A 51 4.11 -22.88 14.65
C GLU A 51 5.60 -22.82 14.32
N PHE A 52 6.40 -23.54 15.09
CA PHE A 52 7.82 -23.75 14.80
C PHE A 52 8.06 -25.19 14.36
N GLN A 53 9.00 -25.37 13.45
CA GLN A 53 9.59 -26.67 13.15
C GLN A 53 11.11 -26.55 13.23
N ASN A 54 11.74 -27.32 14.11
CA ASN A 54 13.19 -27.29 14.34
C ASN A 54 13.76 -25.86 14.55
N GLY A 55 13.00 -25.00 15.25
CA GLY A 55 13.35 -23.61 15.52
C GLY A 55 13.04 -22.60 14.41
N LYS A 56 12.55 -23.02 13.24
CA LYS A 56 12.14 -22.13 12.14
C LYS A 56 10.64 -21.88 12.18
N GLU A 57 10.21 -20.63 11.99
CA GLU A 57 8.81 -20.28 11.82
C GLU A 57 8.22 -20.94 10.57
N ILE A 58 7.08 -21.62 10.74
CA ILE A 58 6.30 -22.20 9.64
C ILE A 58 4.83 -21.78 9.74
N GLY A 59 4.09 -22.00 8.65
CA GLY A 59 2.66 -21.74 8.62
C GLY A 59 2.32 -20.27 8.88
N THR A 60 1.34 -20.04 9.75
CA THR A 60 0.83 -18.70 10.04
C THR A 60 1.22 -18.27 11.46
N PHE A 61 1.81 -17.09 11.57
CA PHE A 61 1.96 -16.37 12.82
C PHE A 61 0.98 -15.22 12.89
N THR A 62 0.26 -15.13 14.00
CA THR A 62 -0.66 -14.04 14.30
C THR A 62 -0.16 -13.29 15.52
N PHE A 63 -0.02 -11.97 15.39
CA PHE A 63 0.44 -11.07 16.45
C PHE A 63 -0.70 -10.15 16.84
N TYR A 64 -0.77 -9.80 18.12
CA TYR A 64 -1.78 -8.92 18.68
C TYR A 64 -1.12 -7.81 19.49
N ASN A 65 -1.79 -6.68 19.60
CA ASN A 65 -1.43 -5.65 20.57
C ASN A 65 -2.13 -5.94 21.91
N GLN A 66 -1.53 -5.53 23.02
CA GLN A 66 -2.12 -5.69 24.34
C GLN A 66 -3.52 -5.05 24.41
N GLY A 67 -4.49 -5.76 24.99
CA GLY A 67 -5.90 -5.33 25.06
C GLY A 67 -6.66 -5.37 23.74
N SER A 68 -6.05 -5.82 22.63
CA SER A 68 -6.72 -5.94 21.34
C SER A 68 -7.12 -7.37 21.02
N SER A 69 -8.39 -7.60 20.73
CA SER A 69 -8.87 -8.87 20.18
C SER A 69 -8.60 -9.03 18.68
N TYR A 70 -8.13 -7.97 18.01
CA TYR A 70 -7.81 -7.99 16.59
C TYR A 70 -6.31 -8.20 16.38
N PRO A 71 -5.90 -9.00 15.37
CA PRO A 71 -4.50 -9.09 14.99
C PRO A 71 -3.94 -7.70 14.65
N SER A 72 -2.69 -7.45 15.01
CA SER A 72 -1.91 -6.32 14.49
C SER A 72 -1.11 -6.73 13.26
N ILE A 73 -0.64 -7.97 13.22
CA ILE A 73 0.15 -8.55 12.11
C ILE A 73 -0.25 -10.01 11.90
N VAL A 74 -0.38 -10.42 10.65
CA VAL A 74 -0.41 -11.83 10.24
C VAL A 74 0.75 -12.08 9.29
N LYS A 75 1.57 -13.09 9.58
CA LYS A 75 2.68 -13.55 8.71
C LYS A 75 2.42 -14.97 8.27
N ILE A 76 2.48 -15.24 6.97
CA ILE A 76 2.28 -16.55 6.38
C ILE A 76 3.58 -16.96 5.70
N PHE A 77 4.30 -17.91 6.29
CA PHE A 77 5.60 -18.38 5.82
C PHE A 77 5.43 -19.36 4.65
N SER A 78 6.21 -19.13 3.59
CA SER A 78 6.27 -20.03 2.44
C SER A 78 6.94 -21.35 2.80
N LYS A 79 6.39 -22.46 2.30
CA LYS A 79 7.05 -23.78 2.38
C LYS A 79 8.20 -23.93 1.37
N LYS A 80 8.28 -23.05 0.37
CA LYS A 80 9.18 -23.20 -0.79
C LYS A 80 10.32 -22.17 -0.83
N SER A 81 10.30 -21.19 0.06
CA SER A 81 11.22 -20.04 0.04
C SER A 81 11.26 -19.37 1.40
N ASP A 82 12.24 -18.49 1.63
CA ASP A 82 12.34 -17.68 2.86
C ASP A 82 11.42 -16.45 2.87
N THR A 83 10.38 -16.46 2.04
CA THR A 83 9.43 -15.36 1.96
C THR A 83 8.25 -15.60 2.89
N ALA A 84 7.84 -14.55 3.60
CA ALA A 84 6.57 -14.51 4.29
C ALA A 84 5.64 -13.49 3.63
N THR A 85 4.38 -13.87 3.36
CA THR A 85 3.33 -12.90 3.06
C THR A 85 2.90 -12.26 4.38
N VAL A 86 2.88 -10.94 4.46
CA VAL A 86 2.61 -10.20 5.69
C VAL A 86 1.44 -9.26 5.47
N LYS A 87 0.48 -9.29 6.41
CA LYS A 87 -0.62 -8.34 6.51
C LYS A 87 -0.49 -7.57 7.81
N PHE A 88 -0.58 -6.25 7.74
CA PHE A 88 -0.72 -5.37 8.90
C PHE A 88 -2.16 -4.89 8.98
N PHE A 89 -2.66 -4.75 10.20
CA PHE A 89 -4.05 -4.42 10.45
C PHE A 89 -4.21 -3.14 11.28
N ASN A 90 -5.28 -2.41 11.02
CA ASN A 90 -5.85 -1.41 11.91
C ASN A 90 -7.19 -1.94 12.42
N LYS A 91 -7.24 -2.37 13.69
CA LYS A 91 -8.35 -3.15 14.25
C LYS A 91 -8.64 -4.36 13.33
N SER A 92 -9.88 -4.51 12.85
CA SER A 92 -10.27 -5.60 11.95
C SER A 92 -9.91 -5.39 10.48
N ARG A 93 -9.40 -4.21 10.09
CA ARG A 93 -9.20 -3.82 8.70
C ARG A 93 -7.75 -4.02 8.28
N VAL A 94 -7.51 -4.56 7.09
CA VAL A 94 -6.15 -4.68 6.54
C VAL A 94 -5.67 -3.28 6.16
N LYS A 95 -4.55 -2.85 6.75
CA LYS A 95 -3.89 -1.57 6.45
C LYS A 95 -2.93 -1.71 5.29
N THR A 96 -2.15 -2.79 5.26
CA THR A 96 -1.22 -3.07 4.17
C THR A 96 -0.88 -4.54 4.08
N THR A 97 -0.59 -5.01 2.87
CA THR A 97 -0.15 -6.37 2.59
C THR A 97 1.01 -6.39 1.61
N GLY A 98 1.93 -7.33 1.80
CA GLY A 98 3.06 -7.52 0.91
C GLY A 98 3.90 -8.73 1.29
N LYS A 99 5.08 -8.86 0.70
CA LYS A 99 6.02 -9.95 1.00
C LYS A 99 7.26 -9.43 1.72
N MET A 100 7.79 -10.24 2.62
CA MET A 100 9.05 -9.99 3.31
C MET A 100 10.00 -11.17 3.17
N VAL A 101 11.29 -10.88 3.11
CA VAL A 101 12.38 -11.85 3.37
C VAL A 101 13.08 -11.38 4.64
N GLY A 102 12.96 -12.16 5.71
CA GLY A 102 13.36 -11.74 7.05
C GLY A 102 12.65 -10.44 7.47
N LYS A 103 13.42 -9.35 7.66
CA LYS A 103 12.91 -8.02 8.02
C LYS A 103 12.73 -7.07 6.82
N LYS A 104 13.11 -7.48 5.61
CA LYS A 104 13.12 -6.62 4.42
C LYS A 104 11.86 -6.82 3.58
N ARG A 105 11.22 -5.73 3.16
CA ARG A 105 10.14 -5.73 2.16
C ARG A 105 10.67 -6.15 0.80
N VAL A 106 9.91 -6.98 0.08
CA VAL A 106 10.22 -7.39 -1.29
C VAL A 106 8.96 -7.41 -2.16
N GLY A 107 9.13 -7.09 -3.44
CA GLY A 107 8.05 -7.08 -4.43
C GLY A 107 6.99 -6.01 -4.16
N LYS A 108 5.77 -6.27 -4.65
CA LYS A 108 4.63 -5.36 -4.52
C LYS A 108 4.09 -5.32 -3.09
N TRP A 109 3.89 -4.12 -2.59
CA TRP A 109 3.18 -3.79 -1.35
C TRP A 109 1.96 -2.96 -1.68
N ILE A 110 0.83 -3.29 -1.06
CA ILE A 110 -0.44 -2.60 -1.25
C ILE A 110 -0.82 -1.99 0.09
N TYR A 111 -1.16 -0.71 0.07
CA TYR A 111 -1.65 0.04 1.21
C TYR A 111 -3.09 0.44 0.94
N TYR A 112 -3.94 0.28 1.95
CA TYR A 112 -5.36 0.58 1.83
C TYR A 112 -5.69 1.86 2.59
N PHE A 113 -6.75 2.54 2.16
CA PHE A 113 -7.40 3.59 2.93
C PHE A 113 -7.96 3.03 4.26
N GLU A 114 -8.44 3.91 5.13
CA GLU A 114 -8.97 3.54 6.45
C GLU A 114 -10.17 2.57 6.40
N ASP A 115 -10.82 2.41 5.25
CA ASP A 115 -11.86 1.39 5.05
C ASP A 115 -11.31 -0.04 4.91
N GLY A 116 -10.00 -0.19 4.70
CA GLY A 116 -9.31 -1.46 4.50
C GLY A 116 -9.66 -2.17 3.19
N LYS A 117 -10.26 -1.47 2.22
CA LYS A 117 -10.75 -2.02 0.95
C LYS A 117 -10.20 -1.27 -0.24
N ARG A 118 -10.30 0.06 -0.25
CA ARG A 118 -9.81 0.91 -1.34
C ARG A 118 -8.30 1.02 -1.26
N VAL A 119 -7.61 0.94 -2.39
CA VAL A 119 -6.14 1.04 -2.46
C VAL A 119 -5.75 2.51 -2.39
N PHE A 120 -4.90 2.83 -1.42
CA PHE A 120 -4.28 4.15 -1.25
C PHE A 120 -2.96 4.24 -2.02
N SER A 121 -2.15 3.17 -1.97
CA SER A 121 -0.85 3.15 -2.63
C SER A 121 -0.43 1.73 -3.02
N GLU A 122 0.24 1.62 -4.16
CA GLU A 122 0.97 0.44 -4.62
C GLU A 122 2.44 0.78 -4.73
N GLU A 123 3.28 0.07 -3.98
CA GLU A 123 4.72 0.30 -3.93
C GLU A 123 5.48 -0.97 -4.33
N ASN A 124 6.65 -0.81 -4.95
CA ASN A 124 7.53 -1.94 -5.27
C ASN A 124 8.83 -1.83 -4.48
N TYR A 125 9.27 -2.95 -3.90
CA TYR A 125 10.46 -3.02 -3.07
C TYR A 125 11.47 -4.06 -3.56
N LYS A 126 12.75 -3.73 -3.43
CA LYS A 126 13.87 -4.65 -3.55
C LYS A 126 14.78 -4.48 -2.34
N ASP A 127 15.03 -5.56 -1.62
CA ASP A 127 15.90 -5.58 -0.43
C ASP A 127 15.56 -4.54 0.65
N GLY A 128 14.26 -4.23 0.80
CA GLY A 128 13.75 -3.26 1.76
C GLY A 128 13.74 -1.81 1.27
N LEU A 129 14.22 -1.52 0.07
CA LEU A 129 14.22 -0.19 -0.55
C LEU A 129 13.18 -0.10 -1.66
N LEU A 130 12.56 1.07 -1.83
CA LEU A 130 11.68 1.32 -2.98
C LEU A 130 12.46 1.13 -4.28
N ASN A 131 11.92 0.32 -5.18
CA ASN A 131 12.56 0.00 -6.45
C ASN A 131 11.50 -0.42 -7.48
N GLY A 132 11.33 0.38 -8.51
CA GLY A 132 10.23 0.28 -9.48
C GLY A 132 9.23 1.41 -9.31
N VAL A 133 8.01 1.21 -9.82
CA VAL A 133 6.96 2.23 -9.82
C VAL A 133 6.23 2.25 -8.47
N VAL A 134 6.00 3.45 -7.95
CA VAL A 134 5.03 3.73 -6.89
C VAL A 134 3.82 4.40 -7.54
N LYS A 135 2.61 3.92 -7.23
CA LYS A 135 1.35 4.53 -7.64
C LYS A 135 0.54 4.90 -6.41
N ASN A 136 0.13 6.15 -6.32
CA ASN A 136 -0.79 6.62 -5.29
C ASN A 136 -2.16 6.88 -5.92
N PHE A 137 -3.22 6.73 -5.14
CA PHE A 137 -4.59 6.81 -5.63
C PHE A 137 -5.42 7.79 -4.81
N TYR A 138 -6.38 8.42 -5.48
CA TYR A 138 -7.49 9.13 -4.86
C TYR A 138 -8.52 8.14 -4.29
N ASP A 139 -9.41 8.66 -3.45
CA ASP A 139 -10.51 7.92 -2.84
C ASP A 139 -11.47 7.28 -3.87
N ASN A 140 -11.57 7.86 -5.06
CA ASN A 140 -12.35 7.35 -6.18
C ASN A 140 -11.63 6.24 -6.99
N GLY A 141 -10.38 5.92 -6.65
CA GLY A 141 -9.56 4.91 -7.32
C GLY A 141 -8.74 5.42 -8.51
N ASN A 142 -8.86 6.70 -8.88
CA ASN A 142 -8.00 7.29 -9.91
C ASN A 142 -6.58 7.51 -9.38
N VAL A 143 -5.58 7.42 -10.25
CA VAL A 143 -4.18 7.65 -9.89
C VAL A 143 -3.99 9.14 -9.59
N THR A 144 -3.37 9.46 -8.45
CA THR A 144 -2.92 10.83 -8.13
C THR A 144 -1.46 11.03 -8.50
N GLU A 145 -0.62 10.01 -8.33
CA GLU A 145 0.81 10.09 -8.60
C GLU A 145 1.32 8.74 -9.13
N GLU A 146 2.18 8.79 -10.15
CA GLU A 146 2.98 7.66 -10.60
C GLU A 146 4.46 8.06 -10.67
N THR A 147 5.29 7.47 -9.81
CA THR A 147 6.70 7.87 -9.65
C THR A 147 7.63 6.65 -9.69
N HIS A 148 8.69 6.73 -10.49
CA HIS A 148 9.73 5.71 -10.54
C HIS A 148 10.78 5.89 -9.43
N TYR A 149 11.14 4.78 -8.79
CA TYR A 149 12.18 4.71 -7.77
C TYR A 149 13.28 3.71 -8.15
N LYS A 150 14.51 4.02 -7.76
CA LYS A 150 15.66 3.13 -7.78
C LYS A 150 16.40 3.25 -6.45
N GLU A 151 16.59 2.12 -5.77
CA GLU A 151 17.32 2.04 -4.49
C GLU A 151 16.87 3.10 -3.45
N GLY A 152 15.55 3.30 -3.34
CA GLY A 152 14.94 4.21 -2.37
C GLY A 152 14.87 5.67 -2.81
N LYS A 153 15.40 6.04 -3.98
CA LYS A 153 15.38 7.41 -4.50
C LYS A 153 14.50 7.53 -5.74
N LYS A 154 13.84 8.68 -5.93
CA LYS A 154 13.14 8.98 -7.20
C LYS A 154 14.17 8.93 -8.35
N HIS A 155 13.88 8.14 -9.38
CA HIS A 155 14.78 7.95 -10.52
C HIS A 155 13.95 7.51 -11.74
N GLY A 156 13.88 8.35 -12.76
CA GLY A 156 12.98 8.22 -13.91
C GLY A 156 11.81 9.19 -13.85
N SER A 157 10.71 8.86 -14.53
CA SER A 157 9.55 9.76 -14.64
C SER A 157 8.70 9.81 -13.36
N SER A 158 8.10 10.96 -13.13
CA SER A 158 7.14 11.25 -12.07
C SER A 158 5.99 12.04 -12.68
N LYS A 159 4.76 11.54 -12.53
CA LYS A 159 3.56 12.17 -13.06
C LYS A 159 2.54 12.38 -11.96
N ILE A 160 1.89 13.55 -11.96
CA ILE A 160 0.81 13.89 -11.02
C ILE A 160 -0.44 14.22 -11.82
N TYR A 161 -1.57 13.72 -11.34
CA TYR A 161 -2.88 13.85 -11.97
C TYR A 161 -3.88 14.46 -10.99
N THR A 162 -4.91 15.12 -11.52
CA THR A 162 -6.09 15.52 -10.74
C THR A 162 -6.97 14.32 -10.41
N GLU A 163 -7.96 14.52 -9.53
CA GLU A 163 -8.95 13.50 -9.19
C GLU A 163 -9.77 13.00 -10.38
N ASN A 164 -9.90 13.81 -11.43
CA ASN A 164 -10.57 13.45 -12.69
C ASN A 164 -9.61 12.85 -13.73
N GLY A 165 -8.36 12.58 -13.37
CA GLY A 165 -7.35 11.95 -14.23
C GLY A 165 -6.62 12.89 -15.18
N VAL A 166 -6.75 14.21 -15.01
CA VAL A 166 -6.05 15.21 -15.84
C VAL A 166 -4.60 15.33 -15.38
N LEU A 167 -3.64 15.16 -16.29
CA LEU A 167 -2.21 15.32 -16.00
C LEU A 167 -1.88 16.78 -15.70
N ILE A 168 -1.26 17.05 -14.54
CA ILE A 168 -0.87 18.40 -14.10
C ILE A 168 0.63 18.58 -13.89
N GLU A 169 1.37 17.50 -13.77
CA GLU A 169 2.83 17.51 -13.68
C GLU A 169 3.42 16.28 -14.37
N ASP A 170 4.44 16.49 -15.20
CA ASP A 170 5.25 15.43 -15.82
C ASP A 170 6.72 15.84 -15.78
N VAL A 171 7.48 15.22 -14.88
CA VAL A 171 8.87 15.57 -14.61
C VAL A 171 9.74 14.33 -14.51
N ASN A 172 11.05 14.52 -14.61
CA ASN A 172 12.03 13.44 -14.51
C ASN A 172 12.99 13.68 -13.34
N TYR A 173 13.43 12.57 -12.74
CA TYR A 173 14.36 12.56 -11.62
C TYR A 173 15.59 11.70 -11.92
N VAL A 174 16.73 12.11 -11.38
CA VAL A 174 17.94 11.28 -11.25
C VAL A 174 18.40 11.38 -9.81
N ASP A 175 18.45 10.23 -9.14
CA ASP A 175 18.93 10.06 -7.76
C ASP A 175 18.31 11.03 -6.75
N GLY A 176 17.00 11.25 -6.89
CA GLY A 176 16.19 12.09 -6.00
C GLY A 176 16.13 13.56 -6.41
N LYS A 177 16.86 13.99 -7.45
CA LYS A 177 16.86 15.37 -7.92
C LYS A 177 16.14 15.49 -9.27
N LEU A 178 15.39 16.58 -9.48
CA LEU A 178 14.80 16.88 -10.77
C LEU A 178 15.90 16.99 -11.83
N ASN A 179 15.76 16.25 -12.93
CA ASN A 179 16.75 16.21 -13.99
C ASN A 179 16.08 15.81 -15.31
N GLY A 180 16.30 16.60 -16.36
CA GLY A 180 15.68 16.44 -17.67
C GLY A 180 14.44 17.32 -17.86
N LEU A 181 13.60 16.96 -18.83
CA LEU A 181 12.42 17.72 -19.20
C LEU A 181 11.38 17.70 -18.09
N ALA A 182 10.83 18.87 -17.79
CA ALA A 182 9.70 19.08 -16.90
C ALA A 182 8.60 19.83 -17.64
N LYS A 183 7.35 19.40 -17.43
CA LYS A 183 6.13 20.02 -17.94
C LYS A 183 5.13 20.15 -16.80
N TYR A 184 4.48 21.30 -16.75
CA TYR A 184 3.43 21.60 -15.78
C TYR A 184 2.21 22.12 -16.52
N PHE A 185 1.04 21.67 -16.10
CA PHE A 185 -0.23 21.96 -16.73
C PHE A 185 -1.20 22.57 -15.71
N ASP A 186 -2.26 23.22 -16.19
CA ASP A 186 -3.38 23.64 -15.35
C ASP A 186 -4.35 22.48 -15.07
N ILE A 187 -5.40 22.75 -14.29
CA ILE A 187 -6.41 21.75 -13.92
C ILE A 187 -7.23 21.22 -15.11
N LYS A 188 -7.19 21.90 -16.26
CA LYS A 188 -7.84 21.50 -17.53
C LYS A 188 -6.87 20.74 -18.44
N GLY A 189 -5.60 20.61 -18.06
CA GLY A 189 -4.55 19.92 -18.82
C GLY A 189 -3.84 20.81 -19.85
N VAL A 190 -4.04 22.13 -19.80
CA VAL A 190 -3.36 23.09 -20.67
C VAL A 190 -1.97 23.36 -20.13
N ILE A 191 -0.95 23.29 -21.00
CA ILE A 191 0.45 23.50 -20.60
C ILE A 191 0.63 24.94 -20.08
N LYS A 192 1.30 25.08 -18.92
CA LYS A 192 1.60 26.38 -18.29
C LYS A 192 3.08 26.72 -18.35
N GLU A 193 3.93 25.72 -18.17
CA GLU A 193 5.36 25.90 -18.28
C GLU A 193 6.05 24.59 -18.64
N LYS A 194 7.14 24.70 -19.40
CA LYS A 194 8.08 23.60 -19.61
C LYS A 194 9.50 24.12 -19.67
N GLY A 195 10.43 23.25 -19.31
CA GLY A 195 11.85 23.54 -19.37
C GLY A 195 12.67 22.35 -18.90
N ILE A 196 13.98 22.56 -18.77
CA ILE A 196 14.91 21.54 -18.32
C ILE A 196 15.28 21.80 -16.86
N TYR A 197 15.33 20.75 -16.06
CA TYR A 197 16.07 20.75 -14.81
C TYR A 197 17.43 20.09 -15.00
N ALA A 198 18.46 20.63 -14.36
CA ALA A 198 19.77 20.01 -14.21
C ALA A 198 20.14 20.03 -12.72
N ASP A 199 20.37 18.84 -12.15
CA ASP A 199 20.74 18.64 -10.74
C ASP A 199 19.81 19.35 -9.73
N GLY A 200 18.50 19.34 -10.00
CA GLY A 200 17.48 19.96 -9.14
C GLY A 200 17.23 21.44 -9.40
N ALA A 201 18.01 22.09 -10.27
CA ALA A 201 17.86 23.51 -10.62
C ALA A 201 17.29 23.70 -12.03
N ARG A 202 16.50 24.75 -12.24
CA ARG A 202 16.04 25.15 -13.58
C ARG A 202 17.27 25.48 -14.44
N ALA A 203 17.35 24.88 -15.63
CA ALA A 203 18.44 25.07 -16.58
C ALA A 203 17.91 25.48 -17.95
N GLY A 204 18.67 26.32 -18.65
CA GLY A 204 18.34 26.82 -19.98
C GLY A 204 17.11 27.73 -20.00
N LYS A 205 16.53 27.88 -21.20
CA LYS A 205 15.32 28.69 -21.40
C LYS A 205 14.09 27.92 -20.92
N TRP A 206 13.24 28.59 -20.16
CA TRP A 206 11.91 28.11 -19.78
C TRP A 206 10.87 28.78 -20.64
N GLU A 207 9.95 27.97 -21.15
CA GLU A 207 8.76 28.44 -21.88
C GLU A 207 7.60 28.52 -20.90
N TYR A 208 6.90 29.65 -20.92
CA TYR A 208 5.70 29.89 -20.12
C TYR A 208 4.55 30.14 -21.08
N TYR A 209 3.35 29.70 -20.70
CA TYR A 209 2.16 29.82 -21.53
C TYR A 209 1.06 30.56 -20.76
N ILE A 210 0.38 31.48 -21.45
CA ILE A 210 -0.81 32.20 -20.99
C ILE A 210 -1.88 31.94 -22.05
N ASP A 211 -3.03 31.43 -21.65
CA ASP A 211 -4.15 31.07 -22.54
C ASP A 211 -3.76 30.13 -23.70
N GLY A 212 -2.74 29.29 -23.48
CA GLY A 212 -2.21 28.35 -24.48
C GLY A 212 -1.14 28.93 -25.41
N GLU A 213 -0.89 30.24 -25.37
CA GLU A 213 0.15 30.90 -26.18
C GLU A 213 1.45 31.12 -25.38
N VAL A 214 2.60 31.06 -26.06
CA VAL A 214 3.90 31.29 -25.41
C VAL A 214 4.00 32.75 -24.96
N SER A 215 4.19 32.96 -23.66
CA SER A 215 4.38 34.29 -23.09
C SER A 215 5.79 34.82 -23.35
N GLU A 216 5.89 35.89 -24.13
CA GLU A 216 7.15 36.62 -24.34
C GLU A 216 7.64 37.34 -23.08
N LYS A 217 6.73 37.62 -22.11
CA LYS A 217 7.02 38.37 -20.88
C LYS A 217 7.63 37.52 -19.76
N GLY A 218 7.94 36.25 -20.02
CA GLY A 218 8.49 35.31 -19.04
C GLY A 218 7.43 34.82 -18.04
N ARG A 219 7.84 34.52 -16.79
CA ARG A 219 6.93 33.94 -15.78
C ARG A 219 5.80 34.93 -15.45
N PRO A 220 4.52 34.56 -15.61
CA PRO A 220 3.41 35.44 -15.27
C PRO A 220 3.44 35.83 -13.78
N ARG A 221 3.25 37.11 -13.48
CA ARG A 221 3.17 37.60 -12.09
C ARG A 221 1.93 36.97 -11.43
N LYS A 222 2.06 36.55 -10.16
CA LYS A 222 1.05 35.83 -9.36
C LYS A 222 -0.36 36.47 -9.37
N ASN A 223 -0.46 37.75 -9.69
CA ASN A 223 -1.72 38.51 -9.73
C ASN A 223 -2.45 38.51 -11.09
N MET A 224 -1.85 37.98 -12.17
CA MET A 224 -2.52 37.89 -13.47
C MET A 224 -3.43 36.64 -13.60
N LEU A 225 -3.32 35.67 -12.68
CA LEU A 225 -4.08 34.41 -12.71
C LEU A 225 -5.41 34.47 -11.92
N LYS A 226 -5.85 35.66 -11.49
CA LYS A 226 -6.99 35.83 -10.56
C LYS A 226 -8.24 36.47 -11.18
N ASN A 227 -8.27 36.74 -12.48
CA ASN A 227 -9.28 37.63 -13.07
C ASN A 227 -10.34 36.98 -13.96
N ASP A 228 -10.58 35.67 -13.91
CA ASP A 228 -11.63 35.02 -14.72
C ASP A 228 -12.71 34.31 -13.89
N GLU A 229 -13.18 34.94 -12.81
CA GLU A 229 -14.50 34.62 -12.25
C GLU A 229 -15.18 35.90 -11.76
N LYS A 230 -15.92 36.56 -12.66
CA LYS A 230 -17.10 37.33 -12.29
C LYS A 230 -18.27 36.77 -13.12
N PRO A 231 -19.34 36.25 -12.49
CA PRO A 231 -20.56 35.92 -13.23
C PRO A 231 -21.15 37.22 -13.78
N GLU A 232 -21.49 37.23 -15.07
CA GLU A 232 -22.40 38.24 -15.62
C GLU A 232 -23.77 38.05 -14.94
N GLU A 233 -24.19 39.06 -14.19
CA GLU A 233 -25.59 39.22 -13.79
C GLU A 233 -26.36 39.62 -15.06
N GLU A 234 -27.22 38.71 -15.56
CA GLU A 234 -28.26 39.08 -16.51
C GLU A 234 -29.40 39.78 -15.73
N GLU A 235 -29.48 41.10 -15.88
CA GLU A 235 -30.72 41.86 -15.70
C GLU A 235 -31.55 41.75 -16.99
N GLU A 236 -32.69 41.05 -16.94
CA GLU A 236 -34.04 41.52 -17.34
C GLU A 236 -35.10 40.43 -17.11
#